data_AF-A0A8S9JXU8-F1
#
_entry.id   AF-A0A8S9JXU8-F1
#
_cell.length_a   1.000
_cell.length_b   1.000
_cell.length_c   1.000
_cell.angle_alpha   90.00
_cell.angle_beta   90.00
_cell.angle_gamma   90.00
#
_symmetry.space_group_name_H-M   'P 1'
#
loop_
_entity.id
_entity.type
_entity.pdbx_description
1 polymer ?
#
loop_
_entity_poly.entity_id
_entity_poly.type
_entity_poly.pdbx_seq_one_letter_code
_entity_poly.pdbx_strand_id
1 'polypeptide(L)'
;MDSLLHELRSVSSRVTMDPTEERRHSKRQNDYINMLGFVADSEDGIPRRCPCGGRIIHEVRGKDDYDTLPGKRFFTCKNYEADGFHYRQPWVIGVQEEIERLTKRVEEVEQVMMGVSNLSTQIETLEKQVKILSGQVDYLTVQVADLEKVTGSRSRVAGHGLEVTVLQVTGSRSVCFTGSLSHGKEQVKILSGQVDYLTVQVADLEKVGAHGLQVTGWRSQVSGGHGLQVTY
;
A
#
# COMPACT_ATOMS: atom_id res chain seq x y z
N MET A 1 -64.13 -35.99 69.91
CA MET A 1 -62.94 -35.74 69.07
C MET A 1 -62.76 -36.79 67.95
N ASP A 2 -63.54 -37.88 67.94
CA ASP A 2 -63.38 -38.95 66.93
C ASP A 2 -64.12 -38.73 65.60
N SER A 3 -65.08 -37.80 65.53
CA SER A 3 -65.83 -37.55 64.28
C SER A 3 -65.02 -36.73 63.25
N LEU A 4 -64.07 -35.90 63.70
CA LEU A 4 -63.25 -35.07 62.81
C LEU A 4 -62.08 -35.84 62.19
N LEU A 5 -61.66 -36.95 62.79
CA LEU A 5 -60.63 -37.83 62.22
C LEU A 5 -61.17 -38.73 61.11
N HIS A 6 -62.48 -38.98 61.06
CA HIS A 6 -63.09 -39.77 59.99
C HIS A 6 -63.40 -38.92 58.74
N GLU A 7 -63.61 -37.60 58.88
CA GLU A 7 -63.75 -36.68 57.74
C GLU A 7 -62.40 -36.29 57.11
N LEU A 8 -61.31 -36.22 57.88
CA LEU A 8 -59.97 -35.98 57.32
C LEU A 8 -59.39 -37.17 56.54
N ARG A 9 -60.00 -38.36 56.65
CA ARG A 9 -59.72 -39.51 55.76
C ARG A 9 -60.53 -39.48 54.45
N SER A 10 -61.51 -38.59 54.34
CA SER A 10 -62.30 -38.38 53.11
C SER A 10 -61.60 -37.41 52.14
N VAL A 11 -60.80 -36.47 52.67
CA VAL A 11 -60.08 -35.46 51.88
C VAL A 11 -58.70 -35.98 51.51
N SER A 12 -58.65 -36.89 50.53
CA SER A 12 -57.51 -37.12 49.61
C SER A 12 -57.55 -38.55 49.08
N SER A 13 -58.68 -38.97 48.51
CA SER A 13 -58.58 -39.78 47.28
C SER A 13 -58.12 -38.88 46.14
N ARG A 14 -56.93 -38.29 46.26
CA ARG A 14 -56.11 -38.11 45.07
C ARG A 14 -55.86 -39.55 44.65
N VAL A 15 -56.50 -39.97 43.57
CA VAL A 15 -56.00 -41.10 42.80
C VAL A 15 -54.60 -40.68 42.39
N THR A 16 -53.61 -40.96 43.25
CA THR A 16 -52.21 -40.85 42.89
C THR A 16 -52.04 -41.89 41.81
N MET A 17 -52.02 -41.43 40.56
CA MET A 17 -51.60 -42.26 39.43
C MET A 17 -50.32 -42.97 39.86
N ASP A 18 -50.24 -44.27 39.57
CA ASP A 18 -49.02 -45.01 39.79
C ASP A 18 -47.85 -44.23 39.13
N PRO A 19 -46.69 -44.04 39.80
CA PRO A 19 -45.58 -43.28 39.24
C PRO A 19 -45.11 -43.76 37.86
N THR A 20 -45.36 -45.02 37.52
CA THR A 20 -45.09 -45.54 36.17
C THR A 20 -46.12 -45.04 35.16
N GLU A 21 -47.40 -44.99 35.55
CA GLU A 21 -48.46 -44.47 34.69
C GLU A 21 -48.36 -42.95 34.51
N GLU A 22 -47.93 -42.22 35.54
CA GLU A 22 -47.61 -40.79 35.41
C GLU A 22 -46.47 -40.57 34.41
N ARG A 23 -45.37 -41.34 34.51
CA ARG A 23 -44.29 -41.28 33.52
C ARG A 23 -44.75 -41.61 32.10
N ARG A 24 -45.62 -42.62 31.94
CA ARG A 24 -46.20 -42.97 30.63
C ARG A 24 -47.09 -41.85 30.09
N HIS A 25 -47.88 -41.22 30.95
CA HIS A 25 -48.75 -40.11 30.60
C HIS A 25 -47.93 -38.89 30.15
N SER A 26 -46.92 -38.48 30.93
CA SER A 26 -46.01 -37.39 30.56
C SER A 26 -45.27 -37.67 29.25
N LYS A 27 -44.83 -38.93 29.03
CA LYS A 27 -44.22 -39.32 27.75
C LYS A 27 -45.20 -39.14 26.58
N ARG A 28 -46.44 -39.63 26.71
CA ARG A 28 -47.48 -39.46 25.67
C ARG A 28 -47.77 -37.98 25.38
N GLN A 29 -47.83 -37.14 26.42
CA GLN A 29 -48.02 -35.70 26.25
C GLN A 29 -46.85 -35.03 25.53
N ASN A 30 -45.62 -35.39 25.89
CA ASN A 30 -44.42 -34.87 25.23
C ASN A 30 -44.37 -35.30 23.76
N ASP A 31 -44.68 -36.56 23.47
CA ASP A 31 -44.74 -37.09 22.10
C ASP A 31 -45.82 -36.36 21.28
N TYR A 32 -46.99 -36.08 21.86
CA TYR A 32 -48.05 -35.28 21.23
C TYR A 32 -47.59 -33.84 20.91
N ILE A 33 -46.93 -33.17 21.86
CA ILE A 33 -46.40 -31.81 21.65
C ILE A 33 -45.35 -31.81 20.52
N ASN A 34 -44.45 -32.79 20.51
CA ASN A 34 -43.45 -32.93 19.45
C ASN A 34 -44.12 -33.13 18.08
N MET A 35 -45.16 -33.96 18.01
CA MET A 35 -45.90 -34.19 16.77
C MET A 35 -46.58 -32.92 16.26
N LEU A 36 -47.13 -32.08 17.15
CA LEU A 36 -47.66 -30.76 16.76
C LEU A 36 -46.56 -29.85 16.20
N GLY A 37 -45.39 -29.85 16.83
CA GLY A 37 -44.23 -29.11 16.33
C GLY A 37 -43.84 -29.56 14.92
N PHE A 38 -43.70 -30.87 14.69
CA PHE A 38 -43.34 -31.40 13.37
C PHE A 38 -44.35 -31.10 12.27
N VAL A 39 -45.65 -31.06 12.59
CA VAL A 39 -46.70 -30.68 11.63
C VAL A 39 -46.64 -29.17 11.34
N ALA A 40 -46.36 -28.34 12.35
CA ALA A 40 -46.24 -26.90 12.17
C ALA A 40 -44.94 -26.49 11.44
N ASP A 41 -43.84 -27.20 11.71
CA ASP A 41 -42.51 -26.93 11.14
C ASP A 41 -42.30 -27.57 9.77
N SER A 42 -43.32 -28.26 9.24
CA SER A 42 -43.17 -28.88 7.94
C SER A 42 -43.11 -27.85 6.84
N GLU A 43 -42.10 -27.98 5.99
CA GLU A 43 -41.92 -27.10 4.84
C GLU A 43 -43.16 -27.14 3.92
N ASP A 44 -43.58 -25.96 3.46
CA ASP A 44 -44.59 -25.79 2.40
C ASP A 44 -44.13 -26.51 1.12
N GLY A 45 -45.07 -27.11 0.38
CA GLY A 45 -44.77 -27.82 -0.87
C GLY A 45 -45.16 -29.29 -0.83
N ILE A 46 -44.44 -30.09 -1.62
CA ILE A 46 -44.72 -31.53 -1.72
C ILE A 46 -44.14 -32.25 -0.49
N PRO A 47 -44.97 -32.83 0.40
CA PRO A 47 -44.46 -33.51 1.58
C PRO A 47 -43.69 -34.76 1.16
N ARG A 48 -42.47 -34.91 1.70
CA ARG A 48 -41.57 -36.05 1.40
C ARG A 48 -41.62 -37.15 2.46
N ARG A 49 -41.90 -36.79 3.71
CA ARG A 49 -42.05 -37.70 4.85
C ARG A 49 -43.14 -37.19 5.79
N CYS A 50 -43.80 -38.12 6.46
CA CYS A 50 -44.73 -37.81 7.54
C CYS A 50 -43.99 -37.67 8.88
N PRO A 51 -44.48 -36.87 9.85
CA PRO A 51 -43.89 -36.78 11.18
C PRO A 51 -43.76 -38.13 11.90
N CYS A 52 -44.67 -39.08 11.61
CA CYS A 52 -44.58 -40.45 12.12
C CYS A 52 -43.45 -41.30 11.48
N GLY A 53 -42.66 -40.73 10.57
CA GLY A 53 -41.63 -41.44 9.78
C GLY A 53 -42.17 -42.21 8.57
N GLY A 54 -43.50 -42.25 8.39
CA GLY A 54 -44.14 -42.86 7.24
C GLY A 54 -43.76 -42.19 5.91
N ARG A 55 -43.65 -43.00 4.85
CA ARG A 55 -43.47 -42.47 3.48
C ARG A 55 -44.77 -41.87 2.97
N ILE A 56 -44.66 -40.82 2.17
CA ILE A 56 -45.79 -40.23 1.45
C ILE A 56 -46.06 -41.05 0.19
N ILE A 57 -47.33 -41.38 -0.04
CA ILE A 57 -47.84 -42.11 -1.20
C ILE A 57 -48.80 -41.20 -1.98
N HIS A 58 -48.91 -41.45 -3.29
CA HIS A 58 -49.89 -40.77 -4.14
C HIS A 58 -51.22 -41.54 -4.08
N GLU A 59 -52.12 -41.11 -3.20
CA GLU A 59 -53.50 -41.62 -3.14
C GLU A 59 -54.27 -41.05 -4.34
N VAL A 60 -54.88 -41.93 -5.14
CA VAL A 60 -55.85 -41.56 -6.17
C VAL A 60 -57.18 -42.16 -5.76
N ARG A 61 -58.18 -41.32 -5.45
CA ARG A 61 -59.54 -41.75 -5.19
C ARG A 61 -60.34 -41.77 -6.49
N GLY A 62 -60.62 -42.97 -7.02
CA GLY A 62 -61.68 -43.23 -8.01
C GLY A 62 -62.26 -44.61 -7.71
N LYS A 63 -63.58 -44.82 -7.69
CA LYS A 63 -64.53 -44.55 -8.78
C LYS A 63 -65.93 -44.42 -8.16
N ASP A 64 -66.59 -43.26 -8.26
CA ASP A 64 -68.05 -43.31 -8.41
C ASP A 64 -68.26 -43.64 -9.89
N ASP A 65 -69.18 -44.56 -10.19
CA ASP A 65 -69.34 -45.18 -11.51
C ASP A 65 -69.70 -44.18 -12.65
N TYR A 66 -69.87 -42.91 -12.32
CA TYR A 66 -70.30 -41.82 -13.20
C TYR A 66 -69.27 -40.70 -13.38
N ASP A 67 -68.12 -40.73 -12.68
CA ASP A 67 -67.14 -39.64 -12.76
C ASP A 67 -66.08 -39.93 -13.83
N THR A 68 -66.20 -39.29 -15.00
CA THR A 68 -65.23 -39.39 -16.12
C THR A 68 -63.93 -38.62 -15.85
N LEU A 69 -63.85 -37.89 -14.74
CA LEU A 69 -62.67 -37.13 -14.36
C LEU A 69 -61.63 -38.03 -13.66
N PRO A 70 -60.33 -37.75 -13.84
CA PRO A 70 -59.29 -38.39 -13.05
C PRO A 70 -59.59 -38.16 -11.56
N GLY A 71 -59.84 -39.25 -10.83
CA GLY A 71 -60.23 -39.20 -9.42
C GLY A 71 -59.36 -38.30 -8.54
N LYS A 72 -59.92 -37.77 -7.44
CA LYS A 72 -59.23 -36.82 -6.55
C LYS A 72 -57.91 -37.39 -6.05
N ARG A 73 -56.84 -36.60 -6.15
CA ARG A 73 -55.47 -37.02 -5.80
C ARG A 73 -54.99 -36.36 -4.52
N PHE A 74 -54.27 -37.14 -3.71
CA PHE A 74 -53.71 -36.68 -2.44
C PHE A 74 -52.26 -37.18 -2.27
N PHE A 75 -51.46 -36.39 -1.56
CA PHE A 75 -50.24 -36.83 -0.91
C PHE A 75 -50.62 -37.34 0.48
N THR A 76 -50.54 -38.64 0.69
CA THR A 76 -51.06 -39.29 1.89
C THR A 76 -49.95 -40.07 2.59
N CYS A 77 -49.89 -40.06 3.91
CA CYS A 77 -48.99 -40.95 4.64
C CYS A 77 -49.40 -42.42 4.43
N LYS A 78 -48.42 -43.32 4.25
CA LYS A 78 -48.70 -44.77 4.18
C LYS A 78 -49.43 -45.29 5.44
N ASN A 79 -49.17 -44.69 6.60
CA ASN A 79 -49.78 -45.04 7.88
C ASN A 79 -50.90 -44.04 8.25
N TYR A 80 -51.59 -43.48 7.27
CA TYR A 80 -52.55 -42.40 7.52
C TYR A 80 -53.65 -42.81 8.50
N GLU A 81 -53.76 -42.05 9.58
CA GLU A 81 -54.87 -42.06 10.52
C GLU A 81 -55.57 -40.70 10.46
N ALA A 82 -56.89 -40.66 10.65
CA ALA A 82 -57.66 -39.41 10.66
C ALA A 82 -57.51 -38.67 12.01
N ASP A 83 -56.27 -38.59 12.50
CA ASP A 83 -55.88 -38.07 13.82
C ASP A 83 -55.34 -36.63 13.77
N GLY A 84 -55.13 -36.09 12.58
CA GLY A 84 -54.57 -34.76 12.36
C GLY A 84 -53.03 -34.70 12.41
N PHE A 85 -52.36 -35.81 12.67
CA PHE A 85 -50.89 -35.92 12.70
C PHE A 85 -50.29 -36.56 11.45
N HIS A 86 -51.14 -37.21 10.66
CA HIS A 86 -50.74 -37.82 9.41
C HIS A 86 -51.09 -36.95 8.20
N TYR A 87 -50.13 -36.79 7.29
CA TYR A 87 -50.40 -36.06 6.05
C TYR A 87 -51.48 -36.72 5.23
N ARG A 88 -52.41 -35.87 4.78
CA ARG A 88 -53.30 -36.13 3.66
C ARG A 88 -53.64 -34.80 3.00
N GLN A 89 -52.71 -34.33 2.17
CA GLN A 89 -52.80 -33.06 1.48
C GLN A 89 -53.34 -33.24 0.06
N PRO A 90 -54.30 -32.43 -0.41
CA PRO A 90 -54.70 -32.45 -1.81
C PRO A 90 -53.48 -32.18 -2.72
N TRP A 91 -53.37 -32.96 -3.80
CA TRP A 91 -52.22 -32.88 -4.71
C TRP A 91 -52.02 -31.46 -5.26
N VAL A 92 -53.10 -30.77 -5.61
CA VAL A 92 -53.07 -29.40 -6.15
C VAL A 92 -52.41 -28.40 -5.20
N ILE A 93 -52.61 -28.54 -3.89
CA ILE A 93 -52.05 -27.63 -2.89
C ILE A 93 -50.54 -27.82 -2.80
N GLY A 94 -50.09 -29.06 -2.59
CA GLY A 94 -48.64 -29.33 -2.47
C GLY A 94 -47.86 -29.03 -3.75
N VAL A 95 -48.48 -29.21 -4.92
CA VAL A 95 -47.86 -28.82 -6.19
C VAL A 95 -47.82 -27.31 -6.37
N GLN A 96 -48.89 -26.60 -6.01
CA GLN A 96 -48.93 -25.14 -6.09
C GLN A 96 -47.84 -24.51 -5.21
N GLU A 97 -47.77 -24.92 -3.94
CA GLU A 97 -46.75 -24.46 -2.99
C GLU A 97 -45.32 -24.75 -3.48
N GLU A 98 -45.09 -25.95 -4.04
CA GLU A 98 -43.77 -26.31 -4.58
C GLU A 98 -43.42 -25.49 -5.82
N ILE A 99 -44.40 -25.18 -6.69
CA ILE A 99 -44.20 -24.29 -7.84
C ILE A 99 -43.85 -22.88 -7.37
N GLU A 100 -44.57 -22.32 -6.38
CA GLU A 100 -44.29 -21.00 -5.82
C GLU A 100 -42.88 -20.94 -5.21
N ARG A 101 -42.52 -21.96 -4.42
CA ARG A 101 -41.19 -22.09 -3.83
C ARG A 101 -40.09 -22.19 -4.88
N LEU A 102 -40.31 -22.98 -5.93
CA LEU A 102 -39.35 -23.12 -7.04
C LEU A 102 -39.26 -21.83 -7.87
N THR A 103 -40.37 -21.14 -8.10
CA THR A 103 -40.42 -19.86 -8.82
C THR A 103 -39.57 -18.82 -8.10
N LYS A 104 -39.74 -18.67 -6.78
CA LYS A 104 -38.90 -17.77 -5.98
C LYS A 104 -37.42 -18.08 -6.09
N ARG A 105 -37.03 -19.36 -6.02
CA ARG A 105 -35.63 -19.78 -6.17
C ARG A 105 -35.07 -19.50 -7.57
N VAL A 106 -35.91 -19.59 -8.61
CA VAL A 106 -35.51 -19.24 -9.98
C VAL A 106 -35.28 -17.73 -10.08
N GLU A 107 -36.18 -16.91 -9.54
CA GLU A 107 -36.01 -15.45 -9.48
C GLU A 107 -34.72 -15.04 -8.74
N GLU A 108 -34.40 -15.69 -7.62
CA GLU A 108 -33.15 -15.48 -6.88
C GLU A 108 -31.92 -15.84 -7.73
N VAL A 109 -31.98 -16.95 -8.49
CA VAL A 109 -30.89 -17.37 -9.39
C VAL A 109 -30.72 -16.39 -10.56
N GLU A 110 -31.82 -15.88 -11.13
CA GLU A 110 -31.78 -14.87 -12.20
C GLU A 110 -31.08 -13.58 -11.73
N GLN A 111 -31.37 -13.13 -10.50
CA GLN A 111 -30.67 -11.98 -9.91
C GLN A 111 -29.16 -12.22 -9.77
N VAL A 112 -28.76 -13.42 -9.33
CA VAL A 112 -27.34 -13.80 -9.25
C VAL A 112 -26.70 -13.80 -10.64
N MET A 113 -27.37 -14.32 -11.66
CA MET A 113 -26.86 -14.33 -13.04
C MET A 113 -26.66 -12.91 -13.60
N MET A 114 -27.58 -11.99 -13.30
CA MET A 114 -27.42 -10.58 -13.65
C MET A 114 -26.19 -9.97 -12.96
N GLY A 115 -26.00 -10.26 -11.67
CA GLY A 115 -24.83 -9.83 -10.91
C GLY A 115 -23.52 -10.33 -11.50
N VAL A 116 -23.45 -11.62 -11.84
CA VAL A 116 -22.28 -12.23 -12.50
C VAL A 116 -21.97 -11.56 -13.84
N SER A 117 -23.00 -11.28 -14.65
CA SER A 117 -22.83 -10.63 -15.96
C SER A 117 -22.25 -9.21 -15.83
N ASN A 118 -22.73 -8.45 -14.85
CA ASN A 118 -22.20 -7.11 -14.56
C ASN A 118 -20.73 -7.18 -14.11
N LEU A 119 -20.41 -8.06 -13.15
CA LEU A 119 -19.04 -8.27 -12.69
C LEU A 119 -18.11 -8.71 -13.83
N SER A 120 -18.55 -9.59 -14.72
CA SER A 120 -17.79 -10.00 -15.90
C SER A 120 -17.42 -8.80 -16.78
N THR A 121 -18.37 -7.89 -17.01
CA THR A 121 -18.13 -6.66 -17.80
C THR A 121 -17.11 -5.73 -17.12
N GLN A 122 -17.16 -5.62 -15.79
CA GLN A 122 -16.19 -4.85 -15.02
C GLN A 122 -14.79 -5.47 -15.09
N ILE A 123 -14.69 -6.80 -14.99
CA ILE A 123 -13.42 -7.53 -15.11
C ILE A 123 -12.80 -7.28 -16.49
N GLU A 124 -13.56 -7.42 -17.57
CA GLU A 124 -13.07 -7.14 -18.94
C GLU A 124 -12.57 -5.69 -19.09
N THR A 125 -13.25 -4.74 -18.44
CA THR A 125 -12.84 -3.33 -18.45
C THR A 125 -11.53 -3.13 -17.69
N LEU A 126 -11.40 -3.73 -16.50
CA LEU A 126 -10.17 -3.68 -15.70
C LEU A 126 -9.00 -4.36 -16.43
N GLU A 127 -9.23 -5.49 -17.09
CA GLU A 127 -8.20 -6.16 -17.90
C GLU A 127 -7.68 -5.27 -19.03
N LYS A 128 -8.56 -4.52 -19.70
CA LYS A 128 -8.16 -3.53 -20.72
C LYS A 128 -7.32 -2.42 -20.10
N GLN A 129 -7.71 -1.90 -18.94
CA GLN A 129 -6.94 -0.86 -18.24
C GLN A 129 -5.55 -1.37 -17.82
N VAL A 130 -5.45 -2.58 -17.28
CA VAL A 130 -4.18 -3.21 -16.91
C VAL A 130 -3.27 -3.37 -18.13
N LYS A 131 -3.81 -3.79 -19.28
CA LYS A 131 -3.03 -3.88 -20.53
C LYS A 131 -2.48 -2.52 -20.98
N ILE A 132 -3.29 -1.47 -20.91
CA ILE A 132 -2.85 -0.10 -21.25
C ILE A 132 -1.74 0.36 -20.31
N LEU A 133 -1.94 0.22 -19.00
CA LEU A 133 -0.96 0.60 -17.99
C LEU A 133 0.34 -0.17 -18.13
N SER A 134 0.28 -1.47 -18.43
CA SER A 134 1.47 -2.29 -18.70
C SER A 134 2.28 -1.71 -19.87
N GLY A 135 1.62 -1.37 -20.99
CA GLY A 135 2.31 -0.75 -22.12
C GLY A 135 2.93 0.62 -21.79
N GLN A 136 2.30 1.40 -20.91
CA GLN A 136 2.87 2.66 -20.43
C GLN A 136 4.11 2.43 -19.56
N VAL A 137 4.09 1.42 -18.69
CA VAL A 137 5.25 1.02 -17.88
C VAL A 137 6.40 0.60 -18.80
N ASP A 138 6.15 -0.27 -19.78
CA ASP A 138 7.17 -0.72 -20.74
C ASP A 138 7.83 0.47 -21.47
N TYR A 139 7.01 1.42 -21.95
CA TYR A 139 7.49 2.63 -22.61
C TYR A 139 8.34 3.51 -21.70
N LEU A 140 7.90 3.73 -20.46
CA LEU A 140 8.65 4.52 -19.48
C LEU A 140 9.96 3.82 -19.08
N THR A 141 9.96 2.49 -18.97
CA THR A 141 11.19 1.71 -18.70
C THR A 141 12.24 1.93 -19.78
N VAL A 142 11.86 1.96 -21.06
CA VAL A 142 12.79 2.28 -22.16
C VAL A 142 13.32 3.71 -22.04
N GLN A 143 12.44 4.69 -21.78
CA GLN A 143 12.87 6.08 -21.60
C GLN A 143 13.84 6.28 -20.42
N VAL A 144 13.59 5.61 -19.29
CA VAL A 144 14.50 5.66 -18.13
C VAL A 144 15.86 5.08 -18.50
N ALA A 145 15.91 3.94 -19.20
CA ALA A 145 17.16 3.34 -19.65
C ALA A 145 17.97 4.26 -20.58
N ASP A 146 17.30 5.01 -21.46
CA ASP A 146 17.97 5.98 -22.33
C ASP A 146 18.48 7.21 -21.57
N LEU A 147 17.71 7.71 -20.59
CA LEU A 147 18.17 8.78 -19.70
C LEU A 147 19.38 8.35 -18.84
N GLU A 148 19.40 7.11 -18.37
CA GLU A 148 20.55 6.53 -17.65
C GLU A 148 21.82 6.52 -18.53
N LYS A 149 21.70 6.20 -19.83
CA LYS A 149 22.84 6.29 -20.76
C LYS A 149 23.34 7.72 -20.93
N VAL A 150 22.44 8.69 -21.06
CA VAL A 150 22.79 10.11 -21.23
C VAL A 150 23.46 10.66 -19.97
N THR A 151 22.91 10.36 -18.79
CA THR A 151 23.49 10.79 -17.51
C THR A 151 24.84 10.13 -17.25
N GLY A 152 24.99 8.84 -17.53
CA GLY A 152 26.28 8.14 -17.47
C GLY A 152 27.32 8.76 -18.42
N SER A 153 26.92 9.12 -19.64
CA SER A 153 27.79 9.80 -20.60
C SER A 153 28.18 11.21 -20.15
N ARG A 154 27.24 11.97 -19.56
CA ARG A 154 27.48 13.32 -19.03
C ARG A 154 28.45 13.30 -17.85
N SER A 155 28.38 12.30 -16.97
CA SER A 155 29.37 12.11 -15.90
C SER A 155 30.77 11.86 -16.45
N ARG A 156 30.92 11.11 -17.56
CA ARG A 156 32.21 10.91 -18.24
C ARG A 156 32.74 12.21 -18.86
N VAL A 157 31.88 13.00 -19.50
CA VAL A 157 32.26 14.31 -20.06
C VAL A 157 32.64 15.31 -18.96
N ALA A 158 31.93 15.32 -17.83
CA ALA A 158 32.29 16.15 -16.68
C ALA A 158 33.65 15.73 -16.09
N GLY A 159 33.92 14.43 -15.99
CA GLY A 159 35.23 13.89 -15.56
C GLY A 159 36.36 14.34 -16.48
N HIS A 160 36.25 14.09 -17.79
CA HIS A 160 37.26 14.52 -18.76
C HIS A 160 37.37 16.06 -18.87
N GLY A 161 36.25 16.79 -18.78
CA GLY A 161 36.25 18.25 -18.83
C GLY A 161 36.96 18.88 -17.64
N LEU A 162 36.77 18.33 -16.43
CA LEU A 162 37.52 18.73 -15.24
C LEU A 162 39.00 18.38 -15.36
N GLU A 163 39.33 17.18 -15.85
CA GLU A 163 40.71 16.73 -16.02
C GLU A 163 41.48 17.58 -17.06
N VAL A 164 40.85 17.88 -18.20
CA VAL A 164 41.40 18.75 -19.25
C VAL A 164 41.55 20.19 -18.74
N THR A 165 40.55 20.72 -18.02
CA THR A 165 40.63 22.08 -17.47
C THR A 165 41.71 22.19 -16.40
N VAL A 166 41.85 21.18 -15.52
CA VAL A 166 42.91 21.14 -14.51
C VAL A 166 44.29 21.05 -15.15
N LEU A 167 44.49 20.20 -16.16
CA LEU A 167 45.76 20.09 -16.89
C LEU A 167 46.12 21.39 -17.62
N GLN A 168 45.17 22.03 -18.30
CA GLN A 168 45.42 23.30 -19.00
C GLN A 168 45.72 24.45 -18.03
N VAL A 169 44.97 24.57 -16.93
CA VAL A 169 45.14 25.65 -15.95
C VAL A 169 46.42 25.46 -15.13
N THR A 170 46.76 24.23 -14.73
CA THR A 170 48.00 23.93 -13.98
C THR A 170 49.24 24.04 -14.87
N GLY A 171 49.18 23.54 -16.11
CA GLY A 171 50.26 23.69 -17.09
C GLY A 171 50.51 25.15 -17.46
N SER A 172 49.46 25.92 -17.75
CA SER A 172 49.60 27.34 -18.11
C SER A 172 50.05 28.19 -16.91
N ARG A 173 49.53 27.96 -15.69
CA ARG A 173 50.03 28.66 -14.48
C ARG A 173 51.48 28.32 -14.18
N SER A 174 51.89 27.06 -14.32
CA SER A 174 53.27 26.64 -14.09
C SER A 174 54.25 27.33 -15.05
N VAL A 175 53.94 27.34 -16.35
CA VAL A 175 54.80 27.96 -17.37
C VAL A 175 54.85 29.49 -17.21
N CYS A 176 53.71 30.15 -17.00
CA CYS A 176 53.68 31.61 -16.81
C CYS A 176 54.37 32.06 -15.52
N PHE A 177 54.24 31.29 -14.42
CA PHE A 177 54.86 31.60 -13.14
C PHE A 177 56.38 31.40 -13.18
N THR A 178 56.85 30.32 -13.81
CA THR A 178 58.29 30.06 -13.97
C THR A 178 58.96 31.08 -14.88
N GLY A 179 58.32 31.48 -15.98
CA GLY A 179 58.78 32.56 -16.85
C GLY A 179 58.90 33.89 -16.11
N SER A 180 57.85 34.29 -15.38
CA SER A 180 57.84 35.51 -14.57
C SER A 180 58.92 35.51 -13.47
N LEU A 181 59.12 34.37 -12.80
CA LEU A 181 60.14 34.21 -11.76
C LEU A 181 61.57 34.32 -12.34
N SER A 182 61.80 33.73 -13.51
CA SER A 182 63.10 33.82 -14.21
C SER A 182 63.43 35.25 -14.64
N HIS A 183 62.43 35.96 -15.17
CA HIS A 183 62.57 37.36 -15.56
C HIS A 183 62.82 38.26 -14.35
N GLY A 184 62.09 38.04 -13.25
CA GLY A 184 62.30 38.77 -12.00
C GLY A 184 63.68 38.54 -11.39
N LYS A 185 64.19 37.30 -11.42
CA LYS A 185 65.57 36.99 -10.97
C LYS A 185 66.62 37.74 -11.81
N GLU A 186 66.40 37.85 -13.11
CA GLU A 186 67.34 38.54 -14.00
C GLU A 186 67.32 40.06 -13.75
N GLN A 187 66.14 40.66 -13.52
CA GLN A 187 66.05 42.07 -13.15
C GLN A 187 66.75 42.38 -11.82
N VAL A 188 66.62 41.50 -10.82
CA VAL A 188 67.31 41.66 -9.52
C VAL A 188 68.83 41.64 -9.69
N LYS A 189 69.37 40.78 -10.56
CA LYS A 189 70.82 40.77 -10.85
C LYS A 189 71.29 42.07 -11.49
N ILE A 190 70.54 42.59 -12.46
CA ILE A 190 70.86 43.84 -13.14
C ILE A 190 70.88 45.00 -12.13
N LEU A 191 69.85 45.11 -11.30
CA LEU A 191 69.76 46.14 -10.27
C LEU A 191 70.88 46.01 -9.23
N SER A 192 71.25 44.79 -8.83
CA SER A 192 72.39 44.56 -7.94
C SER A 192 73.69 45.12 -8.53
N GLY A 193 73.97 44.83 -9.81
CA GLY A 193 75.18 45.36 -10.46
C GLY A 193 75.17 46.87 -10.60
N GLN A 194 74.00 47.49 -10.78
CA GLN A 194 73.86 48.95 -10.79
C GLN A 194 74.14 49.55 -9.41
N VAL A 195 73.65 48.92 -8.32
CA VAL A 195 73.96 49.34 -6.95
C VAL A 195 75.46 49.24 -6.69
N ASP A 196 76.10 48.13 -7.07
CA ASP A 196 77.55 47.93 -6.90
C ASP A 196 78.37 49.01 -7.62
N TYR A 197 77.99 49.34 -8.87
CA TYR A 197 78.63 50.41 -9.64
C TYR A 197 78.52 51.78 -8.97
N LEU A 198 77.34 52.13 -8.47
CA LEU A 198 77.12 53.39 -7.76
C LEU A 198 77.86 53.43 -6.42
N THR A 199 77.97 52.31 -5.71
CA THR A 199 78.78 52.22 -4.48
C THR A 199 80.24 52.55 -4.74
N VAL A 200 80.82 52.06 -5.85
CA VAL A 200 82.20 52.42 -6.25
C VAL A 200 82.32 53.91 -6.57
N GLN A 201 81.37 54.49 -7.31
CA GLN A 201 81.39 55.92 -7.62
C GLN A 201 81.28 56.81 -6.38
N VAL A 202 80.43 56.44 -5.41
CA VAL A 202 80.32 57.17 -4.14
C VAL A 202 81.63 57.12 -3.36
N ALA A 203 82.28 55.95 -3.29
CA ALA A 203 83.58 55.81 -2.64
C ALA A 203 84.68 56.67 -3.28
N ASP A 204 84.63 56.88 -4.60
CA ASP A 204 85.56 57.77 -5.29
C ASP A 204 85.25 59.25 -5.06
N LEU A 205 83.98 59.63 -4.91
CA LEU A 205 83.59 61.00 -4.54
C LEU A 205 83.99 61.35 -3.09
N GLU A 206 83.97 60.40 -2.16
CA GLU A 206 84.48 60.61 -0.80
C GLU A 206 85.98 60.97 -0.79
N LYS A 207 86.77 60.44 -1.74
CA LYS A 207 88.19 60.83 -1.90
C LYS A 207 88.35 62.27 -2.38
N VAL A 208 87.42 62.79 -3.19
CA VAL A 208 87.41 64.21 -3.61
C VAL A 208 87.11 65.13 -2.42
N GLY A 209 86.26 64.70 -1.48
CA GLY A 209 86.02 65.40 -0.21
C GLY A 209 87.29 65.57 0.63
N ALA A 210 88.17 64.56 0.64
CA ALA A 210 89.45 64.63 1.34
C ALA A 210 90.43 65.65 0.71
N HIS A 211 90.38 65.84 -0.61
CA HIS A 211 91.15 66.89 -1.28
C HIS A 211 90.62 68.30 -0.99
N GLY A 212 89.31 68.45 -0.76
CA GLY A 212 88.70 69.72 -0.34
C GLY A 212 89.24 70.24 0.99
N LEU A 213 89.54 69.34 1.94
CA LEU A 213 90.16 69.68 3.23
C LEU A 213 91.65 70.05 3.11
N GLN A 214 92.36 69.54 2.11
CA GLN A 214 93.73 69.96 1.83
C GLN A 214 93.75 71.37 1.22
N VAL A 215 92.89 71.66 0.24
CA VAL A 215 92.85 72.97 -0.46
C VAL A 215 92.50 74.12 0.49
N THR A 216 91.63 73.92 1.48
CA THR A 216 91.36 74.93 2.52
C THR A 216 92.56 75.18 3.42
N GLY A 217 93.34 74.14 3.75
CA GLY A 217 94.59 74.26 4.49
C GLY A 217 95.65 75.10 3.77
N TRP A 218 95.82 74.92 2.45
CA TRP A 218 96.75 75.72 1.65
C TRP A 218 96.34 77.19 1.54
N ARG A 219 95.03 77.48 1.48
CA ARG A 219 94.52 78.86 1.38
C ARG A 219 94.82 79.70 2.63
N SER A 220 94.88 79.09 3.81
CA SER A 220 95.26 79.77 5.05
C SER A 220 96.77 80.07 5.15
N GLN A 221 97.64 79.34 4.44
CA GLN A 221 99.10 79.57 4.48
C GLN A 221 99.57 80.65 3.49
N VAL A 222 98.90 80.84 2.36
CA VAL A 222 99.29 81.83 1.33
C VAL A 222 98.90 83.27 1.72
N SER A 223 97.93 83.44 2.62
CA SER A 223 97.40 84.77 2.99
C SER A 223 98.23 85.50 4.08
N GLY A 224 99.33 84.90 4.56
CA GLY A 224 99.99 85.31 5.81
C GLY A 224 101.34 86.03 5.69
N GLY A 225 101.89 86.27 4.50
CA GLY A 225 103.20 86.93 4.43
C GLY A 225 103.55 87.48 3.06
N HIS A 226 103.71 88.81 3.02
CA HIS A 226 104.72 89.63 2.32
C HIS A 226 104.08 90.94 1.86
N GLY A 227 104.39 92.02 2.57
CA GLY A 227 104.16 93.39 2.11
C GLY A 227 105.29 93.85 1.20
N LEU A 228 104.99 94.78 0.29
CA LEU A 228 105.90 95.79 -0.23
C LEU A 228 105.08 96.93 -0.86
N GLN A 229 105.45 98.17 -0.48
CA GLN A 229 105.08 99.45 -1.10
C GLN A 229 105.66 99.54 -2.52
N VAL A 230 104.99 100.23 -3.46
CA VAL A 230 105.61 101.20 -4.41
C VAL A 230 104.56 102.22 -4.90
N THR A 231 105.03 103.46 -5.02
CA THR A 231 104.53 104.74 -5.53
C THR A 231 104.09 104.79 -7.01
N TYR A 232 103.01 105.52 -7.33
CA TYR A 232 102.99 106.88 -7.89
C TYR A 232 101.57 107.45 -7.77
#